data_AF-A0A932R2T1-F1
#
_entry.id   AF-A0A932R2T1-F1
#
_cell.length_a   1.000
_cell.length_b   1.000
_cell.length_c   1.000
_cell.angle_alpha   90.00
_cell.angle_beta   90.00
_cell.angle_gamma   90.00
#
_symmetry.space_group_name_H-M   'P 1'
#
loop_
_entity.id
_entity.type
_entity.pdbx_description
1 polymer ?
#
loop_
_entity_poly.entity_id
_entity_poly.type
_entity_poly.pdbx_seq_one_letter_code
_entity_poly.pdbx_strand_id
1 'polypeptide(L)' 'MSKQQSKHFPVGWDEERVRNLLAHYEMQTEEEAVAEDEAIFEDPMQTTIDVPTELVPKIRKLIAQHQSR' A
#
# COMPACT_ATOMS: atom_id res chain seq x y z
N MET A 1 15.03 29.98 -16.62
CA MET A 1 13.61 29.93 -16.19
C MET A 1 13.32 28.51 -15.76
N SER A 2 13.19 28.28 -14.46
CA SER A 2 12.88 26.96 -13.90
C SER A 2 11.46 26.57 -14.30
N LYS A 3 11.30 25.41 -14.94
CA LYS A 3 10.01 24.80 -15.21
C LYS A 3 9.34 24.53 -13.86
N GLN A 4 8.36 25.35 -13.46
CA GLN A 4 7.43 24.94 -12.41
C GLN A 4 6.61 23.79 -12.99
N GLN A 5 7.04 22.55 -12.71
CA GLN A 5 6.18 21.39 -12.89
C GLN A 5 5.00 21.56 -11.93
N SER A 6 3.80 21.73 -12.48
CA SER A 6 2.56 21.61 -11.74
C SER A 6 2.51 20.19 -11.14
N LYS A 7 2.69 20.08 -9.82
CA LYS A 7 2.55 18.81 -9.09
C LYS A 7 1.08 18.41 -9.15
N HIS A 8 0.74 17.46 -10.03
CA HIS A 8 -0.59 16.86 -10.06
C HIS A 8 -0.59 15.71 -9.06
N PHE A 9 -1.20 15.92 -7.91
CA PHE A 9 -1.38 14.86 -6.92
C PHE A 9 -2.63 14.04 -7.24
N PRO A 10 -2.68 12.75 -6.80
CA PRO A 10 -3.90 11.98 -6.86
C PRO A 10 -5.06 12.67 -6.12
N VAL A 11 -6.30 12.28 -6.45
CA VAL A 11 -7.49 12.79 -5.75
C VAL A 11 -7.37 12.51 -4.24
N GLY A 12 -7.54 13.54 -3.41
CA GLY A 12 -7.40 13.45 -1.95
C GLY A 12 -5.95 13.53 -1.43
N TRP A 13 -5.00 13.95 -2.26
CA TRP A 13 -3.61 14.19 -1.87
C TRP A 13 -3.26 15.66 -2.05
N ASP A 14 -2.64 16.26 -1.04
CA ASP A 14 -2.06 17.59 -1.07
C ASP A 14 -0.54 17.53 -0.90
N GLU A 15 0.11 18.68 -1.00
CA GLU A 15 1.57 18.75 -0.88
C GLU A 15 2.07 18.39 0.52
N GLU A 16 1.31 18.71 1.56
CA GLU A 16 1.67 18.42 2.94
C GLU A 16 1.70 16.91 3.18
N ARG A 17 0.66 16.19 2.77
CA ARG A 17 0.59 14.73 2.83
C ARG A 17 1.77 14.09 2.11
N VAL A 18 2.12 14.59 0.92
CA VAL A 18 3.25 14.06 0.14
C VAL A 18 4.57 14.29 0.87
N ARG A 19 4.80 15.48 1.43
CA ARG A 19 6.03 15.79 2.17
C ARG A 19 6.16 14.92 3.43
N ASN A 20 5.07 14.73 4.17
CA ASN A 20 5.08 13.89 5.36
C ASN A 20 5.38 12.42 5.01
N LEU A 21 4.82 11.93 3.90
CA LEU A 21 5.08 10.57 3.41
C LEU A 21 6.54 10.39 2.99
N LEU A 22 7.11 11.36 2.26
CA LEU A 22 8.51 11.33 1.84
C LEU A 22 9.45 11.34 3.05
N ALA A 23 9.22 12.24 4.02
CA ALA A 23 10.04 12.32 5.22
C ALA A 23 10.02 11.01 6.03
N HIS A 24 8.85 10.36 6.13
CA HIS A 24 8.70 9.08 6.79
C HIS A 24 9.55 7.98 6.13
N TYR A 25 9.44 7.80 4.81
CA TYR A 25 10.22 6.79 4.09
C TYR A 25 11.71 7.13 3.96
N GLU A 26 12.10 8.41 3.94
CA GLU A 26 13.51 8.83 3.92
C GLU A 26 14.22 8.56 5.25
N MET A 27 13.48 8.56 6.37
CA MET A 27 14.04 8.31 7.71
C MET A 27 13.85 6.87 8.19
N GLN A 28 13.09 6.05 7.45
CA GLN A 28 12.81 4.66 7.79
C GLN A 28 14.11 3.83 7.77
N THR A 29 14.32 3.01 8.81
CA THR A 29 15.44 2.05 8.81
C THR A 29 15.11 0.80 8.01
N GLU A 30 16.13 0.03 7.65
CA GLU A 30 15.94 -1.24 6.95
C GLU A 30 15.10 -2.22 7.79
N GLU A 31 15.32 -2.25 9.11
CA GLU A 31 14.55 -3.07 10.04
C GLU A 31 13.07 -2.64 10.12
N GLU A 32 12.79 -1.33 10.10
CA GLU A 32 11.42 -0.81 10.09
C GLU A 32 10.71 -1.14 8.77
N ALA A 33 11.40 -1.05 7.63
CA ALA A 33 10.84 -1.45 6.34
C ALA A 33 10.51 -2.95 6.31
N VAL A 34 11.40 -3.80 6.83
CA VAL A 34 11.16 -5.23 6.97
C VAL A 34 9.97 -5.51 7.89
N ALA A 35 9.89 -4.82 9.04
CA ALA A 35 8.79 -5.01 9.98
C ALA A 35 7.43 -4.59 9.38
N GLU A 36 7.38 -3.54 8.55
CA GLU A 36 6.16 -3.16 7.83
C GLU A 36 5.71 -4.22 6.82
N ASP A 37 6.65 -4.81 6.09
CA ASP A 37 6.37 -5.90 5.15
C ASP A 37 5.94 -7.18 5.89
N GLU A 38 6.53 -7.47 7.05
CA GLU A 38 6.24 -8.65 7.87
C GLU A 38 4.93 -8.53 8.67
N ALA A 39 4.56 -7.32 9.11
CA ALA A 39 3.34 -7.07 9.89
C ALA A 39 2.05 -7.48 9.16
N ILE A 40 2.06 -7.50 7.82
CA ILE A 40 0.94 -8.00 7.01
C ILE A 40 0.69 -9.50 7.28
N PHE A 41 1.74 -10.26 7.61
CA PHE A 41 1.66 -11.69 7.91
C PHE A 41 1.31 -11.98 9.38
N GLU A 42 1.39 -10.98 10.26
CA GLU A 42 1.10 -11.14 11.69
C GLU A 42 -0.37 -10.93 12.06
N ASP A 43 -1.22 -10.43 11.13
CA ASP A 43 -2.64 -10.25 11.39
C ASP A 43 -3.34 -11.61 11.59
N PRO A 44 -3.81 -11.94 12.82
CA PRO A 44 -4.45 -13.22 13.11
C PRO A 44 -5.80 -13.40 12.40
N MET A 45 -6.36 -12.34 11.81
CA MET A 45 -7.57 -12.39 11.00
C MET A 45 -7.30 -12.70 9.53
N GLN A 46 -6.03 -12.71 9.11
CA GLN A 46 -5.63 -12.97 7.73
C GLN A 46 -4.82 -14.27 7.64
N THR A 47 -4.79 -14.85 6.44
CA THR A 47 -4.04 -16.08 6.16
C THR A 47 -3.41 -15.98 4.79
N THR A 48 -2.12 -16.24 4.70
CA THR A 48 -1.39 -16.28 3.44
C THR A 48 -1.53 -17.67 2.82
N ILE A 49 -1.91 -17.72 1.54
CA ILE A 49 -2.05 -18.96 0.77
C ILE A 49 -1.40 -18.79 -0.60
N ASP A 50 -0.68 -19.81 -1.06
CA ASP A 50 -0.20 -19.88 -2.44
C ASP A 50 -1.34 -20.21 -3.38
N VAL A 51 -1.46 -19.43 -4.45
CA VAL A 51 -2.53 -19.57 -5.43
C VAL A 51 -1.98 -19.48 -6.86
N PRO A 52 -2.37 -20.40 -7.76
CA PRO A 52 -2.08 -20.25 -9.18
C PRO A 52 -2.54 -18.89 -9.72
N THR A 53 -1.70 -18.24 -10.52
CA THR A 53 -1.93 -16.85 -10.98
C THR A 53 -3.26 -16.71 -11.71
N GLU A 54 -3.67 -17.72 -12.48
CA GLU A 54 -4.93 -17.75 -13.21
C GLU A 54 -6.18 -17.72 -12.31
N LEU A 55 -6.03 -18.05 -11.03
CA LEU A 55 -7.12 -18.04 -10.05
C LEU A 55 -7.25 -16.71 -9.29
N VAL A 56 -6.22 -15.85 -9.31
CA VAL A 56 -6.20 -14.57 -8.58
C VAL A 56 -7.44 -13.69 -8.86
N PRO A 57 -7.90 -13.51 -10.11
CA PRO A 57 -9.10 -12.69 -10.36
C PRO A 57 -10.38 -13.23 -9.69
N LYS A 58 -10.52 -14.56 -9.62
CA LYS A 58 -11.68 -15.20 -8.99
C LYS A 58 -11.66 -15.02 -7.49
N ILE A 59 -10.50 -15.17 -6.86
CA ILE A 59 -10.30 -14.99 -5.42
C ILE A 59 -10.56 -13.53 -5.03
N ARG A 60 -10.02 -12.57 -5.78
CA ARG A 60 -10.28 -11.14 -5.57
C ARG A 60 -11.78 -10.81 -5.58
N LYS A 61 -12.54 -11.40 -6.50
CA LYS A 61 -14.00 -11.23 -6.55
C LYS A 61 -14.69 -11.79 -5.32
N LEU A 62 -14.29 -12.96 -4.83
CA LEU A 62 -14.84 -13.56 -3.61
C LEU A 62 -14.57 -12.69 -2.38
N ILE A 63 -13.36 -12.16 -2.23
CA ILE A 63 -12.99 -11.26 -1.13
C ILE A 63 -13.85 -9.99 -1.16
N ALA A 64 -13.99 -9.35 -2.34
CA ALA A 64 -14.81 -8.15 -2.48
C ALA A 64 -16.29 -8.41 -2.10
N GLN A 65 -16.84 -9.57 -2.47
CA GLN A 65 -18.19 -9.96 -2.09
C GLN A 65 -18.35 -10.21 -0.59
N HIS A 66 -17.31 -10.70 0.08
CA HIS A 66 -17.31 -10.91 1.54
C HIS A 66 -17.29 -9.56 2.28
N GLN A 67 -16.46 -8.62 1.84
CA GLN A 67 -16.31 -7.30 2.45
C GLN A 67 -17.54 -6.38 2.24
N SER A 68 -18.36 -6.65 1.23
CA SER A 68 -19.59 -5.91 0.99
C SER A 68 -20.80 -6.44 1.77
N ARG A 69 -20.63 -7.45 2.62
CA ARG A 69 -21.66 -7.95 3.53
C ARG A 69 -21.61 -7.19 4.85
#